data_AF-A0AAE4TSL8-F1
#
_entry.id   AF-A0AAE4TSL8-F1
#
_cell.length_a   1.000
_cell.length_b   1.000
_cell.length_c   1.000
_cell.angle_alpha   90.00
_cell.angle_beta   90.00
_cell.angle_gamma   90.00
#
_symmetry.space_group_name_H-M   'P 1'
#
loop_
_entity.id
_entity.type
_entity.pdbx_description
1 polymer ?
#
loop_
_entity_poly.entity_id
_entity_poly.type
_entity_poly.pdbx_seq_one_letter_code
_entity_poly.pdbx_strand_id
1 'polypeptide(L)'
;MGQIFKKGQVWDCYKFARNMKGKHNPNMIMEREDWEIFRDDFRGKLGEVAVKNYFDENVDLLTPAGEIDFSVSERGQWDQFDLKVEDKILSIKSVKAKSKFLMIETSRFDKFGNYAYDNENNEKITIDYYVLVRVDINPEIDKYDLDYHNITEFWKSKNGRKVNTEILGILSHSDFWNIKHIAPKGMRCNIKNLILACNEEKVDMSLGNNKTENLQKENYIINSELEMFGIEQYFKLKNK
;
A
#
# COMPACT_ATOMS: atom_id res chain seq x y z
N MET A 1 11.95 -9.45 12.27
CA MET A 1 11.08 -9.27 13.44
C MET A 1 9.91 -8.41 13.00
N GLY A 2 8.67 -8.80 13.26
CA GLY A 2 7.51 -7.97 12.88
C GLY A 2 7.50 -6.67 13.67
N GLN A 3 7.07 -5.59 13.05
CA GLN A 3 7.01 -4.29 13.72
C GLN A 3 5.86 -4.25 14.74
N ILE A 4 6.15 -3.64 15.89
CA ILE A 4 5.18 -3.50 16.97
C ILE A 4 4.52 -2.14 16.84
N PHE A 5 3.20 -2.13 16.68
CA PHE A 5 2.43 -0.89 16.74
C PHE A 5 2.48 -0.30 18.15
N LYS A 6 2.77 1.00 18.25
CA LYS A 6 2.65 1.76 19.49
C LYS A 6 1.18 1.78 19.94
N LYS A 7 0.97 1.96 21.25
CA LYS A 7 -0.37 1.94 21.85
C LYS A 7 -1.30 2.93 21.14
N GLY A 8 -2.46 2.45 20.69
CA GLY A 8 -3.49 3.26 20.04
C GLY A 8 -3.44 3.29 18.52
N GLN A 9 -2.27 3.09 17.89
CA GLN A 9 -2.11 3.29 16.45
C GLN A 9 -3.01 2.39 15.58
N VAL A 10 -3.15 1.10 15.95
CA VAL A 10 -4.06 0.18 15.23
C VAL A 10 -5.51 0.67 15.31
N TRP A 11 -5.89 1.26 16.43
CA TRP A 11 -7.24 1.82 16.61
C TRP A 11 -7.44 3.10 15.80
N ASP A 12 -6.41 3.94 15.68
CA ASP A 12 -6.47 5.13 14.83
C ASP A 12 -6.63 4.76 13.35
N CYS A 13 -5.88 3.75 12.88
CA CYS A 13 -6.05 3.19 11.54
C CYS A 13 -7.47 2.64 11.33
N TYR A 14 -8.02 1.93 12.33
CA TYR A 14 -9.38 1.39 12.27
C TYR A 14 -10.43 2.50 12.16
N LYS A 15 -10.35 3.53 13.02
CA LYS A 15 -11.27 4.68 12.98
C LYS A 15 -11.19 5.42 11.65
N PHE A 16 -9.99 5.64 11.13
CA PHE A 16 -9.78 6.25 9.82
C PHE A 16 -10.52 5.47 8.72
N ALA A 17 -10.27 4.17 8.61
CA ALA A 17 -10.91 3.32 7.61
C ALA A 17 -12.44 3.30 7.75
N ARG A 18 -12.96 3.35 8.99
CA ARG A 18 -14.41 3.45 9.24
C ARG A 18 -14.99 4.79 8.76
N ASN A 19 -14.26 5.88 8.97
CA ASN A 19 -14.67 7.23 8.58
C ASN A 19 -14.58 7.50 7.07
N MET A 20 -13.79 6.71 6.33
CA MET A 20 -13.70 6.76 4.87
C MET A 20 -14.95 6.22 4.15
N LYS A 21 -15.78 5.44 4.85
CA LYS A 21 -17.03 4.87 4.31
C LYS A 21 -17.90 5.96 3.65
N GLY A 22 -18.26 5.74 2.38
CA GLY A 22 -19.10 6.66 1.61
C GLY A 22 -18.42 7.92 1.06
N LYS A 23 -17.13 8.16 1.35
CA LYS A 23 -16.38 9.35 0.87
C LYS A 23 -15.53 9.10 -0.37
N HIS A 24 -15.48 7.86 -0.80
CA HIS A 24 -14.73 7.39 -1.95
C HIS A 24 -15.28 7.87 -3.30
N ASN A 25 -14.40 8.10 -4.27
CA ASN A 25 -14.79 8.48 -5.63
C ASN A 25 -15.32 7.25 -6.41
N PRO A 26 -16.64 7.18 -6.73
CA PRO A 26 -17.24 6.04 -7.41
C PRO A 26 -16.78 5.89 -8.86
N ASN A 27 -16.16 6.91 -9.46
CA ASN A 27 -15.59 6.79 -10.81
C ASN A 27 -14.24 6.06 -10.82
N MET A 28 -13.58 5.94 -9.66
CA MET A 28 -12.30 5.23 -9.50
C MET A 28 -12.46 3.88 -8.81
N ILE A 29 -13.66 3.58 -8.30
CA ILE A 29 -13.94 2.39 -7.52
C ILE A 29 -14.99 1.60 -8.28
N MET A 30 -14.64 0.37 -8.66
CA MET A 30 -15.62 -0.61 -9.12
C MET A 30 -16.72 -0.81 -8.07
N GLU A 31 -17.72 -1.65 -8.34
CA GLU A 31 -18.66 -2.17 -7.33
C GLU A 31 -17.92 -2.93 -6.20
N ARG A 32 -17.29 -2.17 -5.30
CA ARG A 32 -16.70 -2.61 -4.05
C ARG A 32 -17.73 -2.38 -2.97
N GLU A 33 -17.94 -3.41 -2.17
CA GLU A 33 -18.75 -3.27 -0.97
C GLU A 33 -17.97 -2.46 0.07
N ASP A 34 -18.67 -1.77 0.96
CA ASP A 34 -18.06 -0.91 1.99
C ASP A 34 -16.99 -1.63 2.82
N TRP A 35 -17.17 -2.94 3.06
CA TRP A 35 -16.19 -3.71 3.83
C TRP A 35 -14.90 -3.98 3.05
N GLU A 36 -14.96 -4.06 1.72
CA GLU A 36 -13.77 -4.22 0.89
C GLU A 36 -12.96 -2.94 0.90
N ILE A 37 -13.63 -1.79 0.85
CA ILE A 37 -13.01 -0.47 0.95
C ILE A 37 -12.35 -0.31 2.32
N PHE A 38 -13.13 -0.50 3.39
CA PHE A 38 -12.63 -0.47 4.77
C PHE A 38 -11.40 -1.35 4.97
N ARG A 39 -11.44 -2.59 4.49
CA ARG A 39 -10.32 -3.53 4.59
C ARG A 39 -9.05 -2.97 3.95
N ASP A 40 -9.17 -2.38 2.77
CA ASP A 40 -8.02 -1.89 2.01
C ASP A 40 -7.47 -0.61 2.64
N ASP A 41 -8.32 0.34 3.04
CA ASP A 41 -7.90 1.57 3.73
C ASP A 41 -7.24 1.26 5.07
N PHE A 42 -7.83 0.34 5.85
CA PHE A 42 -7.28 -0.09 7.13
C PHE A 42 -5.88 -0.70 6.93
N ARG A 43 -5.72 -1.56 5.92
CA ARG A 43 -4.42 -2.15 5.59
C ARG A 43 -3.42 -1.12 5.08
N GLY A 44 -3.86 -0.17 4.25
CA GLY A 44 -3.06 0.95 3.77
C GLY A 44 -2.47 1.74 4.92
N LYS A 45 -3.33 2.24 5.82
CA LYS A 45 -2.92 3.08 6.95
C LYS A 45 -2.05 2.33 7.97
N LEU A 46 -2.30 1.03 8.19
CA LEU A 46 -1.39 0.17 8.96
C LEU A 46 0.00 0.08 8.34
N GLY A 47 0.10 0.01 7.00
CA GLY A 47 1.36 0.04 6.28
C GLY A 47 2.10 1.37 6.45
N GLU A 48 1.39 2.49 6.35
CA GLU A 48 1.94 3.83 6.57
C GLU A 48 2.55 3.98 7.97
N VAL A 49 1.76 3.62 8.99
CA VAL A 49 2.20 3.67 10.39
C VAL A 49 3.40 2.76 10.65
N ALA A 50 3.41 1.56 10.04
CA ALA A 50 4.55 0.65 10.17
C ALA A 50 5.84 1.30 9.65
N VAL A 51 5.81 1.91 8.47
CA VAL A 51 6.98 2.63 7.93
C VAL A 51 7.37 3.81 8.82
N LYS A 52 6.43 4.62 9.31
CA LYS A 52 6.76 5.70 10.25
C LYS A 52 7.45 5.17 11.51
N ASN A 53 6.90 4.13 12.14
CA ASN A 53 7.49 3.53 13.33
C ASN A 53 8.92 3.02 13.05
N TYR A 54 9.18 2.56 11.83
CA TYR A 54 10.52 2.11 11.43
C TYR A 54 11.52 3.26 11.53
N PHE A 55 11.16 4.40 10.94
CA PHE A 55 11.98 5.61 10.99
C PHE A 55 12.14 6.15 12.42
N ASP A 56 11.06 6.21 13.20
CA ASP A 56 11.10 6.69 14.57
C ASP A 56 12.02 5.82 15.46
N GLU A 57 12.02 4.50 15.27
CA GLU A 57 12.80 3.54 16.07
C GLU A 57 14.25 3.40 15.61
N ASN A 58 14.54 3.71 14.35
CA ASN A 58 15.86 3.62 13.75
C ASN A 58 16.43 5.02 13.45
N VAL A 59 16.00 6.05 14.19
CA VAL A 59 16.36 7.45 13.96
C VAL A 59 17.87 7.72 14.09
N ASP A 60 18.59 6.93 14.88
CA ASP A 60 20.05 7.04 14.95
C ASP A 60 20.74 6.57 13.65
N LEU A 61 20.00 5.85 12.80
CA LEU A 61 20.44 5.38 11.48
C LEU A 61 19.76 6.12 10.33
N LEU A 62 18.67 6.85 10.58
CA LEU A 62 17.73 7.40 9.59
C LEU A 62 17.16 8.75 10.03
N THR A 63 16.66 9.56 9.10
CA THR A 63 16.02 10.82 9.45
C THR A 63 14.61 10.60 10.04
N PRO A 64 14.16 11.39 11.05
CA PRO A 64 12.78 11.36 11.51
C PRO A 64 11.77 11.52 10.37
N ALA A 65 10.72 10.70 10.43
CA ALA A 65 9.58 10.78 9.54
C ALA A 65 8.56 11.82 10.05
N GLY A 66 7.84 12.44 9.12
CA GLY A 66 6.68 13.27 9.44
C GLY A 66 5.54 12.48 10.07
N GLU A 67 4.52 13.19 10.53
CA GLU A 67 3.32 12.57 11.08
C GLU A 67 2.47 11.91 9.98
N ILE A 68 1.80 10.80 10.34
CA ILE A 68 0.80 10.18 9.44
C ILE A 68 -0.43 11.06 9.41
N ASP A 69 -0.94 11.33 8.21
CA ASP A 69 -2.23 11.98 8.07
C ASP A 69 -3.38 10.98 8.30
N PHE A 70 -4.23 11.29 9.28
CA PHE A 70 -5.48 10.58 9.56
C PHE A 70 -6.71 11.45 9.27
N SER A 71 -6.52 12.61 8.63
CA SER A 71 -7.59 13.46 8.16
C SER A 71 -8.42 12.72 7.11
N VAL A 72 -9.71 13.01 7.06
CA VAL A 72 -10.63 12.38 6.12
C VAL A 72 -11.15 13.46 5.20
N SER A 73 -10.48 13.60 4.08
CA SER A 73 -10.76 14.62 3.08
C SER A 73 -12.13 14.41 2.42
N GLU A 74 -12.71 15.48 1.87
CA GLU A 74 -13.99 15.38 1.17
C GLU A 74 -13.84 14.62 -0.16
N ARG A 75 -14.98 14.23 -0.74
CA ARG A 75 -14.98 13.43 -1.96
C ARG A 75 -14.32 14.20 -3.11
N GLY A 76 -13.23 13.66 -3.65
CA GLY A 76 -12.45 14.25 -4.74
C GLY A 76 -11.10 14.83 -4.30
N GLN A 77 -10.87 14.94 -2.99
CA GLN A 77 -9.60 15.37 -2.41
C GLN A 77 -8.67 14.15 -2.22
N TRP A 78 -7.37 14.33 -2.44
CA TRP A 78 -6.37 13.27 -2.26
C TRP A 78 -5.28 13.75 -1.29
N ASP A 79 -4.85 12.84 -0.41
CA ASP A 79 -3.66 13.07 0.42
C ASP A 79 -2.47 13.34 -0.51
N GLN A 80 -1.66 14.35 -0.19
CA GLN A 80 -0.54 14.76 -1.04
C GLN A 80 0.57 13.71 -1.07
N PHE A 81 0.74 12.95 0.01
CA PHE A 81 1.74 11.91 0.17
C PHE A 81 1.37 10.97 1.32
N ASP A 82 1.86 9.73 1.27
CA ASP A 82 1.64 8.73 2.34
C ASP A 82 2.57 9.01 3.55
N LEU A 83 3.84 9.35 3.28
CA LEU A 83 4.81 9.75 4.30
C LEU A 83 5.88 10.67 3.71
N LYS A 84 6.29 11.68 4.49
CA LYS A 84 7.43 12.53 4.16
C LYS A 84 8.58 12.26 5.13
N VAL A 85 9.77 12.01 4.58
CA VAL A 85 11.02 11.84 5.34
C VAL A 85 12.02 12.85 4.77
N GLU A 86 12.43 13.84 5.56
CA GLU A 86 13.12 15.05 5.07
C GLU A 86 12.32 15.79 3.98
N ASP A 87 12.93 15.94 2.81
CA ASP A 87 12.38 16.49 1.58
C ASP A 87 11.76 15.40 0.68
N LYS A 88 11.82 14.12 1.07
CA LYS A 88 11.42 13.00 0.22
C LYS A 88 10.01 12.52 0.50
N ILE A 89 9.25 12.36 -0.57
CA ILE A 89 7.90 11.81 -0.58
C ILE A 89 7.98 10.31 -0.84
N LEU A 90 7.51 9.54 0.13
CA LEU A 90 7.37 8.09 0.06
C LEU A 90 5.91 7.77 -0.28
N SER A 91 5.71 6.98 -1.33
CA SER A 91 4.45 6.29 -1.54
C SER A 91 4.53 4.88 -0.94
N ILE A 92 3.63 4.59 -0.02
CA ILE A 92 3.59 3.35 0.75
C ILE A 92 2.49 2.47 0.16
N LYS A 93 2.88 1.28 -0.29
CA LYS A 93 1.94 0.28 -0.80
C LYS A 93 1.90 -0.91 0.14
N SER A 94 0.70 -1.33 0.51
CA SER A 94 0.49 -2.44 1.42
C SER A 94 -0.04 -3.67 0.70
N VAL A 95 0.42 -4.86 1.12
CA VAL A 95 -0.01 -6.15 0.56
C VAL A 95 -0.34 -7.15 1.65
N LYS A 96 -1.19 -8.14 1.33
CA LYS A 96 -1.55 -9.22 2.26
C LYS A 96 -0.42 -10.25 2.46
N ALA A 97 -0.53 -11.08 3.49
CA ALA A 97 0.49 -12.01 3.97
C ALA A 97 1.24 -12.85 2.91
N LYS A 98 0.58 -13.29 1.83
CA LYS A 98 1.18 -14.15 0.79
C LYS A 98 1.67 -13.39 -0.44
N SER A 99 1.60 -12.06 -0.44
CA SER A 99 2.02 -11.24 -1.57
C SER A 99 3.40 -10.60 -1.32
N LYS A 100 4.08 -10.31 -2.43
CA LYS A 100 5.42 -9.70 -2.49
C LYS A 100 5.62 -8.82 -3.73
N PHE A 101 4.52 -8.48 -4.41
CA PHE A 101 4.59 -7.69 -5.63
C PHE A 101 4.10 -6.28 -5.32
N LEU A 102 4.93 -5.29 -5.63
CA LEU A 102 4.48 -3.92 -5.75
C LEU A 102 3.66 -3.84 -7.03
N MET A 103 2.43 -3.32 -6.94
CA MET A 103 1.53 -3.16 -8.07
C MET A 103 1.02 -1.72 -8.11
N ILE A 104 1.09 -1.08 -9.27
CA ILE A 104 0.53 0.26 -9.47
C ILE A 104 -0.20 0.29 -10.79
N GLU A 105 -1.47 0.71 -10.78
CA GLU A 105 -2.28 0.82 -11.99
C GLU A 105 -1.60 1.75 -13.01
N THR A 106 -1.50 1.32 -14.27
CA THR A 106 -0.77 2.08 -15.30
C THR A 106 -1.41 3.44 -15.59
N SER A 107 -2.73 3.53 -15.45
CA SER A 107 -3.50 4.78 -15.60
C SER A 107 -3.23 5.84 -14.52
N ARG A 108 -2.39 5.54 -13.52
CA ARG A 108 -1.93 6.54 -12.53
C ARG A 108 -0.83 7.43 -13.07
N PHE A 109 -0.18 7.05 -14.16
CA PHE A 109 0.95 7.77 -14.71
C PHE A 109 0.76 8.08 -16.19
N ASP A 110 1.39 9.17 -16.64
CA ASP A 110 1.58 9.43 -18.05
C ASP A 110 2.72 8.56 -18.63
N LYS A 111 2.96 8.69 -19.94
CA LYS A 111 4.01 7.94 -20.65
C LYS A 111 5.44 8.31 -20.25
N PHE A 112 5.62 9.41 -19.52
CA PHE A 112 6.91 9.89 -19.03
C PHE A 112 7.14 9.57 -17.56
N GLY A 113 6.14 8.95 -16.92
CA GLY A 113 6.17 8.54 -15.53
C GLY A 113 5.76 9.59 -14.51
N ASN A 114 5.26 10.73 -14.97
CA ASN A 114 4.62 11.69 -14.08
C ASN A 114 3.26 11.17 -13.65
N TYR A 115 2.85 11.49 -12.42
CA TYR A 115 1.51 11.19 -11.96
C TYR A 115 0.50 11.91 -12.88
N ALA A 116 -0.53 11.20 -13.32
CA ALA A 116 -1.51 11.69 -14.29
C ALA A 116 -2.53 12.68 -13.67
N TYR A 117 -2.46 12.90 -12.36
CA TYR A 117 -3.35 13.75 -11.60
C TYR A 117 -2.53 14.83 -10.91
N ASP A 118 -3.02 16.07 -10.96
CA ASP A 118 -2.50 17.16 -10.14
C ASP A 118 -3.22 17.16 -8.78
N ASN A 119 -2.61 17.78 -7.79
CA ASN A 119 -3.33 18.09 -6.56
C ASN A 119 -4.30 19.27 -6.79
N GLU A 120 -5.10 19.63 -5.78
CA GLU A 120 -6.09 20.73 -5.91
C GLU A 120 -5.47 22.12 -6.16
N ASN A 121 -4.22 22.34 -5.76
CA ASN A 121 -3.52 23.60 -5.96
C ASN A 121 -2.75 23.64 -7.31
N ASN A 122 -2.96 22.63 -8.18
CA ASN A 122 -2.24 22.40 -9.44
C ASN A 122 -0.73 22.14 -9.30
N GLU A 123 -0.23 21.85 -8.10
CA GLU A 123 1.11 21.29 -7.95
C GLU A 123 1.10 19.81 -8.37
N LYS A 124 2.18 19.43 -9.04
CA LYS A 124 2.40 18.04 -9.44
C LYS A 124 2.64 17.19 -8.21
N ILE A 125 1.94 16.06 -8.13
CA ILE A 125 2.25 15.02 -7.15
C ILE A 125 3.60 14.40 -7.55
N THR A 126 4.62 14.58 -6.72
CA THR A 126 5.93 13.96 -6.90
C THR A 126 6.09 12.80 -5.93
N ILE A 127 6.61 11.68 -6.44
CA ILE A 127 6.96 10.52 -5.62
C ILE A 127 8.46 10.31 -5.80
N ASP A 128 9.20 10.31 -4.69
CA ASP A 128 10.62 10.02 -4.73
C ASP A 128 10.88 8.51 -4.58
N TYR A 129 10.10 7.84 -3.71
CA TYR A 129 10.28 6.42 -3.38
C TYR A 129 8.96 5.67 -3.25
N TYR A 130 9.01 4.38 -3.61
CA TYR A 130 7.98 3.41 -3.31
C TYR A 130 8.47 2.49 -2.19
N VAL A 131 7.67 2.34 -1.13
CA VAL A 131 7.92 1.38 -0.05
C VAL A 131 6.83 0.33 -0.09
N LEU A 132 7.23 -0.94 -0.16
CA LEU A 132 6.29 -2.06 -0.10
C LEU A 132 6.26 -2.64 1.30
N VAL A 133 5.06 -2.76 1.87
CA VAL A 133 4.84 -3.27 3.21
C VAL A 133 3.88 -4.44 3.16
N ARG A 134 4.25 -5.58 3.72
CA ARG A 134 3.33 -6.67 3.98
C ARG A 134 2.62 -6.40 5.30
N VAL A 135 1.29 -6.45 5.28
CA VAL A 135 0.42 -6.30 6.45
C VAL A 135 -0.47 -7.53 6.53
N ASP A 136 -0.12 -8.42 7.47
CA ASP A 136 -0.85 -9.64 7.77
C ASP A 136 -1.84 -9.38 8.90
N ILE A 137 -3.13 -9.55 8.61
CA ILE A 137 -4.22 -9.47 9.57
C ILE A 137 -4.84 -10.85 9.66
N ASN A 138 -4.72 -11.50 10.82
CA ASN A 138 -5.18 -12.86 11.02
C ASN A 138 -6.08 -12.96 12.26
N PRO A 139 -7.35 -13.38 12.13
CA PRO A 139 -8.05 -13.69 10.89
C PRO A 139 -8.30 -12.46 10.00
N GLU A 140 -8.43 -12.70 8.69
CA GLU A 140 -8.63 -11.65 7.67
C GLU A 140 -9.91 -10.85 7.93
N ILE A 141 -9.90 -9.57 7.51
CA ILE A 141 -11.04 -8.67 7.61
C ILE A 141 -12.14 -9.12 6.65
N ASP A 142 -13.37 -9.20 7.15
CA ASP A 142 -14.57 -9.46 6.35
C ASP A 142 -15.71 -8.48 6.70
N LYS A 143 -16.88 -8.71 6.09
CA LYS A 143 -18.05 -7.85 6.24
C LYS A 143 -18.59 -7.69 7.67
N TYR A 144 -18.17 -8.52 8.62
CA TYR A 144 -18.59 -8.45 10.02
C TYR A 144 -17.65 -7.61 10.91
N ASP A 145 -16.57 -7.07 10.34
CA ASP A 145 -15.50 -6.40 11.08
C ASP A 145 -15.58 -4.87 11.05
N LEU A 146 -16.74 -4.29 10.70
CA LEU A 146 -16.89 -2.83 10.48
C LEU A 146 -17.27 -2.04 11.73
N ASP A 147 -17.83 -2.69 12.75
CA ASP A 147 -18.52 -2.01 13.85
C ASP A 147 -17.95 -2.31 15.24
N TYR A 148 -16.65 -2.60 15.35
CA TYR A 148 -15.98 -2.58 16.65
C TYR A 148 -16.03 -1.16 17.26
N HIS A 149 -16.20 -1.06 18.58
CA HIS A 149 -16.31 0.19 19.32
C HIS A 149 -15.01 0.59 20.02
N ASN A 150 -14.11 -0.36 20.19
CA ASN A 150 -12.82 -0.14 20.81
C ASN A 150 -11.80 -1.19 20.32
N ILE A 151 -10.54 -0.90 20.60
CA ILE A 151 -9.42 -1.75 20.21
C ILE A 151 -9.45 -3.13 20.88
N THR A 152 -10.04 -3.24 22.07
CA THR A 152 -10.17 -4.52 22.79
C THR A 152 -11.11 -5.47 22.07
N GLU A 153 -12.23 -4.98 21.55
CA GLU A 153 -13.15 -5.77 20.72
C GLU A 153 -12.46 -6.26 19.45
N PHE A 154 -11.74 -5.37 18.76
CA PHE A 154 -10.96 -5.75 17.58
C PHE A 154 -9.95 -6.87 17.90
N TRP A 155 -9.16 -6.73 18.97
CA TRP A 155 -8.18 -7.74 19.36
C TRP A 155 -8.79 -9.06 19.82
N LYS A 156 -9.95 -9.03 20.50
CA LYS A 156 -10.65 -10.25 20.96
C LYS A 156 -11.48 -10.92 19.88
N SER A 157 -11.73 -10.23 18.76
CA SER A 157 -12.53 -10.78 17.66
C SER A 157 -11.95 -12.09 17.12
N LYS A 158 -12.84 -12.96 16.63
CA LYS A 158 -12.51 -14.22 15.94
C LYS A 158 -11.47 -15.09 16.68
N ASN A 159 -11.65 -15.24 18.00
CA ASN A 159 -10.77 -16.00 18.90
C ASN A 159 -9.36 -15.40 19.07
N GLY A 160 -9.22 -14.10 18.87
CA GLY A 160 -7.96 -13.38 18.99
C GLY A 160 -7.41 -12.99 17.63
N ARG A 161 -7.44 -11.70 17.33
CA ARG A 161 -6.85 -11.13 16.12
C ARG A 161 -5.39 -10.79 16.34
N LYS A 162 -4.59 -10.92 15.29
CA LYS A 162 -3.18 -10.54 15.22
C LYS A 162 -2.96 -9.67 14.01
N VAL A 163 -2.12 -8.66 14.16
CA VAL A 163 -1.63 -7.83 13.06
C VAL A 163 -0.12 -7.89 13.10
N ASN A 164 0.50 -8.27 11.98
CA ASN A 164 1.94 -8.27 11.81
C ASN A 164 2.30 -7.47 10.56
N THR A 165 3.44 -6.77 10.61
CA THR A 165 3.95 -6.04 9.46
C THR A 165 5.41 -6.36 9.17
N GLU A 166 5.76 -6.23 7.88
CA GLU A 166 7.10 -6.44 7.36
C GLU A 166 7.33 -5.47 6.19
N ILE A 167 8.37 -4.65 6.27
CA ILE A 167 8.80 -3.82 5.14
C ILE A 167 9.55 -4.73 4.17
N LEU A 168 8.98 -4.94 2.98
CA LEU A 168 9.53 -5.83 1.95
C LEU A 168 10.62 -5.17 1.12
N GLY A 169 10.63 -3.83 1.05
CA GLY A 169 11.71 -3.09 0.42
C GLY A 169 11.32 -1.68 0.04
N ILE A 170 12.31 -0.96 -0.49
CA ILE A 170 12.19 0.39 -1.04
C ILE A 170 12.76 0.43 -2.47
N LEU A 171 12.20 1.30 -3.31
CA LEU A 171 12.64 1.52 -4.68
C LEU A 171 12.51 3.00 -5.02
N SER A 172 13.52 3.59 -5.64
CA SER A 172 13.40 4.97 -6.13
C SER A 172 12.42 5.05 -7.30
N HIS A 173 11.83 6.23 -7.50
CA HIS A 173 10.95 6.45 -8.64
C HIS A 173 11.67 6.21 -9.97
N SER A 174 12.93 6.66 -10.11
CA SER A 174 13.73 6.40 -11.30
C SER A 174 13.99 4.91 -11.52
N ASP A 175 14.35 4.17 -10.47
CA ASP A 175 14.60 2.73 -10.59
C ASP A 175 13.32 2.01 -10.97
N PHE A 176 12.20 2.30 -10.30
CA PHE A 176 10.89 1.78 -10.67
C PHE A 176 10.59 1.97 -12.16
N TRP A 177 10.82 3.17 -12.70
CA TRP A 177 10.58 3.41 -14.12
C TRP A 177 11.51 2.65 -15.06
N ASN A 178 12.73 2.36 -14.62
CA ASN A 178 13.70 1.59 -15.39
C ASN A 178 13.41 0.09 -15.40
N ILE A 179 12.87 -0.47 -14.31
CA ILE A 179 12.76 -1.93 -14.13
C ILE A 179 11.33 -2.48 -14.10
N LYS A 180 10.29 -1.63 -14.10
CA LYS A 180 8.89 -2.09 -14.06
C LYS A 180 8.53 -3.03 -15.21
N HIS A 181 7.69 -4.00 -14.88
CA HIS A 181 7.06 -4.92 -15.83
C HIS A 181 5.57 -4.62 -15.97
N ILE A 182 4.90 -5.21 -16.96
CA ILE A 182 3.47 -5.02 -17.20
C ILE A 182 2.71 -6.30 -16.85
N ALA A 183 1.72 -6.16 -15.97
CA ALA A 183 0.69 -7.17 -15.76
C ALA A 183 -0.61 -6.74 -16.46
N PRO A 184 -1.04 -7.44 -17.53
CA PRO A 184 -2.15 -7.00 -18.34
C PRO A 184 -3.49 -7.15 -17.62
N LYS A 185 -4.44 -6.26 -17.94
CA LYS A 185 -5.84 -6.40 -17.52
C LYS A 185 -6.40 -7.76 -17.95
N GLY A 186 -7.12 -8.43 -17.06
CA GLY A 186 -7.72 -9.75 -17.30
C GLY A 186 -6.81 -10.92 -16.89
N MET A 187 -5.52 -10.69 -16.66
CA MET A 187 -4.61 -11.73 -16.17
C MET A 187 -5.09 -12.30 -14.83
N ARG A 188 -5.03 -13.62 -14.66
CA ARG A 188 -5.32 -14.23 -13.35
C ARG A 188 -4.26 -13.79 -12.33
N CYS A 189 -4.66 -13.10 -11.27
CA CYS A 189 -3.79 -12.50 -10.27
C CYS A 189 -3.35 -13.53 -9.23
N ASN A 190 -2.32 -14.30 -9.58
CA ASN A 190 -1.67 -15.25 -8.68
C ASN A 190 -0.15 -15.14 -8.80
N ILE A 191 0.58 -15.69 -7.83
CA ILE A 191 2.06 -15.59 -7.76
C ILE A 191 2.71 -16.12 -9.05
N LYS A 192 2.23 -17.26 -9.58
CA LYS A 192 2.78 -17.85 -10.80
C LYS A 192 2.71 -16.87 -11.97
N ASN A 193 1.53 -16.29 -12.22
CA ASN A 193 1.36 -15.33 -13.32
C ASN A 193 2.09 -14.02 -13.09
N LEU A 194 2.20 -13.54 -11.84
CA LEU A 194 2.99 -12.35 -11.54
C LEU A 194 4.49 -12.58 -11.83
N ILE A 195 5.03 -13.76 -11.52
CA ILE A 195 6.40 -14.14 -11.91
C ILE A 195 6.54 -14.19 -13.43
N LEU A 196 5.61 -14.85 -14.13
CA LEU A 196 5.63 -14.90 -15.59
C LEU A 196 5.58 -13.50 -16.22
N ALA A 197 4.74 -12.60 -15.69
CA ALA A 197 4.67 -11.22 -16.13
C ALA A 197 5.98 -10.45 -15.90
N CYS A 198 6.65 -10.65 -14.75
CA CYS A 198 7.99 -10.09 -14.49
C CYS A 198 9.09 -10.65 -15.43
N ASN A 199 8.88 -11.82 -16.00
CA ASN A 199 9.80 -12.42 -16.97
C ASN A 199 9.40 -12.15 -18.44
N GLU A 200 8.37 -11.33 -18.66
CA GLU A 200 7.77 -11.09 -19.99
C GLU A 200 7.29 -12.38 -20.69
N GLU A 201 6.89 -13.37 -19.91
CA GLU A 201 6.39 -14.67 -20.38
C GLU A 201 4.86 -14.67 -20.55
N LYS A 202 4.34 -15.70 -21.23
CA LYS A 202 2.89 -15.85 -21.46
C LYS A 202 2.15 -16.14 -20.16
N VAL A 203 1.20 -15.28 -19.82
CA VAL A 203 0.36 -15.38 -18.62
C VAL A 203 -0.99 -16.07 -18.88
N ASP A 204 -1.59 -16.63 -17.83
CA ASP A 204 -2.95 -17.19 -17.89
C ASP A 204 -4.03 -16.08 -17.84
N MET A 205 -4.83 -16.02 -18.90
CA MET A 205 -5.92 -15.07 -19.13
C MET A 205 -7.31 -15.70 -18.94
N SER A 206 -7.39 -16.92 -18.41
CA SER A 206 -8.66 -17.58 -18.12
C SER A 206 -9.46 -16.81 -17.05
N LEU A 207 -10.78 -16.83 -17.19
CA LEU A 207 -11.69 -16.24 -16.20
C LEU A 207 -11.63 -17.05 -14.90
N GLY A 208 -11.33 -16.37 -13.80
CA GLY A 208 -11.43 -16.90 -12.46
C GLY A 208 -12.88 -16.99 -12.00
N ASN A 209 -13.09 -17.68 -10.88
CA ASN A 209 -14.43 -17.91 -10.35
C ASN A 209 -14.96 -16.72 -9.54
N ASN A 210 -14.07 -15.82 -9.10
CA ASN A 210 -14.39 -14.68 -8.25
C ASN A 210 -13.93 -13.36 -8.89
N LYS A 211 -14.64 -12.27 -8.57
CA LYS A 211 -14.36 -10.92 -9.11
C LYS A 211 -12.92 -10.43 -8.89
N THR A 212 -12.21 -10.95 -7.91
CA THR A 212 -10.84 -10.55 -7.55
C THR A 212 -9.75 -11.50 -8.07
N GLU A 213 -10.12 -12.58 -8.75
CA GLU A 213 -9.14 -13.55 -9.28
C GLU A 213 -8.43 -13.06 -10.55
N ASN A 214 -9.02 -12.12 -11.28
CA ASN A 214 -8.41 -11.48 -12.45
C ASN A 214 -8.08 -10.02 -12.17
N LEU A 215 -7.01 -9.52 -12.77
CA LEU A 215 -6.67 -8.11 -12.74
C LEU A 215 -7.72 -7.28 -13.46
N GLN A 216 -8.22 -6.26 -12.78
CA GLN A 216 -9.28 -5.40 -13.29
C GLN A 216 -8.74 -4.24 -14.12
N LYS A 217 -7.48 -3.89 -13.87
CA LYS A 217 -6.72 -2.87 -14.55
C LYS A 217 -5.35 -3.43 -14.90
N GLU A 218 -4.75 -2.85 -15.92
CA GLU A 218 -3.35 -3.07 -16.19
C GLU A 218 -2.51 -2.43 -15.07
N ASN A 219 -1.47 -3.13 -14.64
CA ASN A 219 -0.59 -2.68 -13.57
C ASN A 219 0.86 -2.74 -14.02
N TYR A 220 1.63 -1.76 -13.59
CA TYR A 220 3.07 -1.93 -13.43
C TYR A 220 3.33 -2.82 -12.22
N ILE A 221 4.27 -3.76 -12.36
CA ILE A 221 4.63 -4.70 -11.28
C ILE A 221 6.13 -4.76 -11.04
N ILE A 222 6.51 -5.00 -9.78
CA ILE A 222 7.88 -5.29 -9.32
C ILE A 222 7.82 -6.44 -8.32
N ASN A 223 8.73 -7.40 -8.43
CA ASN A 223 8.94 -8.48 -7.47
C ASN A 223 9.91 -8.03 -6.37
N SER A 224 9.39 -7.77 -5.17
CA SER A 224 10.20 -7.17 -4.10
C SER A 224 11.40 -8.01 -3.68
N GLU A 225 11.36 -9.33 -3.81
CA GLU A 225 12.47 -10.20 -3.42
C GLU A 225 13.69 -10.09 -4.33
N LEU A 226 13.48 -9.70 -5.59
CA LEU A 226 14.55 -9.64 -6.60
C LEU A 226 14.98 -8.21 -6.90
N GLU A 227 14.07 -7.26 -6.73
CA GLU A 227 14.18 -5.95 -7.39
C GLU A 227 14.09 -4.77 -6.42
N MET A 228 13.72 -4.98 -5.16
CA MET A 228 13.66 -3.90 -4.16
C MET A 228 14.80 -4.01 -3.16
N PHE A 229 15.25 -2.86 -2.68
CA PHE A 229 16.35 -2.76 -1.72
C PHE A 229 15.83 -2.80 -0.29
N GLY A 230 16.69 -3.22 0.64
CA GLY A 230 16.40 -3.05 2.06
C GLY A 230 16.30 -1.55 2.38
N ILE A 231 15.31 -1.15 3.19
CA ILE A 231 15.05 0.26 3.49
C ILE A 231 16.27 0.99 4.08
N GLU A 232 17.14 0.28 4.80
CA GLU A 232 18.42 0.81 5.29
C GLU A 232 19.42 1.18 4.19
N GLN A 233 19.44 0.43 3.08
CA GLN A 233 20.39 0.64 1.99
C GLN A 233 20.16 2.01 1.34
N TYR A 234 18.90 2.46 1.34
CA TYR A 234 18.52 3.72 0.74
C TYR A 234 19.05 4.95 1.51
N PHE A 235 19.11 4.93 2.84
CA PHE A 235 19.63 6.06 3.63
C PHE A 235 21.13 5.96 3.95
N LYS A 236 21.70 4.76 3.95
CA LYS A 236 23.18 4.58 4.06
C LYS A 236 23.93 5.19 2.87
N LEU A 237 23.27 5.40 1.73
CA LEU A 237 23.84 6.04 0.55
C LEU A 237 23.83 7.58 0.58
N LYS A 238 23.12 8.21 1.52
CA LYS A 238 23.10 9.68 1.70
C LYS A 238 24.20 10.22 2.63
N ASN A 239 24.88 9.36 3.39
CA ASN A 239 25.99 9.73 4.28
C ASN A 239 27.38 9.49 3.64
N LYS A 240 27.46 9.44 2.31
CA LYS A 240 28.71 9.41 1.55
C LYS A 240 28.79 10.58 0.58
#